data_AF-A0AAU7E5M3-F1
#
_entry.id   AF-A0AAU7E5M3-F1
#
_cell.length_a   1.000
_cell.length_b   1.000
_cell.length_c   1.000
_cell.angle_alpha   90.00
_cell.angle_beta   90.00
_cell.angle_gamma   90.00
#
_symmetry.space_group_name_H-M   'P 1'
#
loop_
_entity.id
_entity.type
_entity.pdbx_description
1 polymer ?
#
loop_
_entity_poly.entity_id
_entity_poly.type
_entity_poly.pdbx_seq_one_letter_code
_entity_poly.pdbx_strand_id
1 'polypeptide(L)'
;MKFYILILSIVLLSACSRESINYTNLKAQTLMHTHKQKLSKDHLSGIASLSYLNPVLDYKSKDEIFVLALAPKEFEHKKMEVFINNNKAQITPLEHNDELLKYLINNEYSNYYKVSISNQNNITLQAKVCLQDLPCFELNFQKYSKSLYYRSIELDTQYN
;
A
#
# COMPACT_ATOMS: atom_id res chain seq x y z
N MET A 1 0.20 32.26 -47.45
CA MET A 1 -0.84 31.32 -46.96
C MET A 1 -0.28 30.04 -46.32
N LYS A 2 0.72 29.35 -46.89
CA LYS A 2 1.27 28.09 -46.32
C LYS A 2 1.87 28.20 -44.91
N PHE A 3 2.46 29.34 -44.55
CA PHE A 3 3.13 29.53 -43.25
C PHE A 3 2.15 29.68 -42.07
N TYR A 4 0.99 30.33 -42.29
CA TYR A 4 -0.03 30.53 -41.26
C TYR A 4 -0.73 29.22 -40.87
N ILE A 5 -0.88 28.29 -41.82
CA ILE A 5 -1.44 26.96 -41.55
C ILE A 5 -0.51 26.15 -40.65
N LEU A 6 0.81 26.24 -40.88
CA LEU A 6 1.81 25.56 -40.06
C LEU A 6 1.79 26.03 -38.59
N ILE A 7 1.69 27.35 -38.38
CA ILE A 7 1.65 27.94 -37.03
C ILE A 7 0.36 27.55 -36.30
N LEU A 8 -0.79 27.53 -37.00
CA LEU A 8 -2.06 27.08 -36.42
C LEU A 8 -2.02 25.59 -36.02
N SER A 9 -1.30 24.77 -36.79
CA SER A 9 -1.14 23.34 -36.51
C SER A 9 -0.35 23.10 -35.21
N ILE A 10 0.70 23.89 -34.98
CA ILE A 10 1.56 23.79 -33.79
C ILE A 10 0.80 24.22 -32.53
N VAL A 11 -0.05 25.26 -32.62
CA VAL A 11 -0.87 25.72 -31.50
C VAL A 11 -1.93 24.68 -31.13
N LEU A 12 -2.58 24.05 -32.12
CA LEU A 12 -3.57 22.99 -31.87
C LEU A 12 -2.97 21.72 -31.26
N LEU A 13 -1.72 21.38 -31.58
CA LEU A 13 -1.00 20.23 -30.99
C LEU A 13 -0.53 20.49 -29.54
N SER A 14 -0.37 21.76 -29.14
CA SER A 14 0.07 22.13 -27.79
C SER A 14 -1.07 22.14 -26.74
N ALA A 15 -2.33 22.00 -27.17
CA ALA A 15 -3.49 22.09 -26.27
C ALA A 15 -3.82 20.78 -25.50
N CYS A 16 -3.14 19.67 -25.80
CA CYS A 16 -3.43 18.34 -25.22
C CYS A 16 -2.41 17.85 -24.17
N SER A 17 -1.68 18.74 -23.49
CA SER A 17 -0.73 18.34 -22.44
C SER A 17 -0.83 19.21 -21.20
N ARG A 18 -2.04 19.31 -20.63
CA ARG A 18 -2.16 19.60 -19.20
C ARG A 18 -2.38 18.28 -18.49
N GLU A 19 -1.31 17.72 -17.96
CA GLU A 19 -1.43 16.67 -16.94
C GLU A 19 -2.28 17.25 -15.81
N SER A 20 -3.49 16.71 -15.63
CA SER A 20 -4.27 17.01 -14.45
C SER A 20 -3.49 16.48 -13.25
N ILE A 21 -3.07 17.38 -12.37
CA ILE A 21 -2.48 17.00 -11.08
C ILE A 21 -3.61 16.40 -10.25
N ASN A 22 -3.84 15.10 -10.42
CA ASN A 22 -4.75 14.33 -9.58
C ASN A 22 -4.07 14.12 -8.23
N TYR A 23 -4.45 14.94 -7.24
CA TYR A 23 -4.08 14.75 -5.84
C TYR A 23 -4.69 13.44 -5.32
N THR A 24 -4.01 12.34 -5.60
CA THR A 24 -4.44 11.02 -5.14
C THR A 24 -3.97 10.87 -3.70
N ASN A 25 -4.90 10.83 -2.73
CA ASN A 25 -4.54 10.63 -1.33
C ASN A 25 -4.17 9.16 -1.08
N LEU A 26 -2.90 8.81 -1.33
CA LEU A 26 -2.36 7.46 -1.22
C LEU A 26 -2.53 6.86 0.19
N LYS A 27 -2.49 7.69 1.24
CA LYS A 27 -2.69 7.25 2.63
C LYS A 27 -4.12 6.77 2.87
N ALA A 28 -5.11 7.48 2.33
CA ALA A 28 -6.51 7.09 2.45
C ALA A 28 -6.79 5.77 1.70
N GLN A 29 -6.22 5.59 0.50
CA GLN A 29 -6.35 4.33 -0.23
C GLN A 29 -5.70 3.16 0.52
N THR A 30 -4.52 3.38 1.08
CA THR A 30 -3.83 2.35 1.87
C THR A 30 -4.62 1.92 3.10
N LEU A 31 -5.36 2.85 3.71
CA LEU A 31 -6.22 2.55 4.86
C LEU A 31 -7.31 1.52 4.52
N MET A 32 -7.84 1.52 3.29
CA MET A 32 -8.80 0.51 2.83
C MET A 32 -8.19 -0.90 2.78
N HIS A 33 -6.87 -0.98 2.64
CA HIS A 33 -6.08 -2.22 2.59
C HIS A 33 -5.30 -2.47 3.89
N THR A 34 -5.73 -1.86 4.99
CA THR A 34 -5.09 -2.00 6.29
C THR A 34 -6.01 -2.73 7.25
N HIS A 35 -5.53 -3.85 7.78
CA HIS A 35 -6.18 -4.53 8.89
C HIS A 35 -5.44 -4.27 10.19
N LYS A 36 -6.19 -4.20 11.29
CA LYS A 36 -5.66 -3.93 12.63
C LYS A 36 -6.05 -5.06 13.57
N GLN A 37 -5.12 -5.40 14.45
CA GLN A 37 -5.32 -6.37 15.53
C GLN A 37 -4.91 -5.71 16.85
N LYS A 38 -5.79 -5.80 17.85
CA LYS A 38 -5.43 -5.41 19.21
C LYS A 38 -4.50 -6.49 19.78
N LEU A 39 -3.38 -6.03 20.35
CA LEU A 39 -2.44 -6.85 21.11
C LEU A 39 -2.65 -6.57 22.61
N SER A 40 -2.58 -7.61 23.42
CA SER A 40 -2.63 -7.49 24.87
C SER A 40 -1.65 -8.49 25.46
N LYS A 41 -0.66 -8.02 26.21
CA LYS A 41 0.27 -8.85 26.98
C LYS A 41 0.44 -8.22 28.35
N ASP A 42 0.12 -8.96 29.40
CA ASP A 42 0.17 -8.49 30.78
C ASP A 42 -0.59 -7.15 30.96
N HIS A 43 0.12 -6.08 31.33
CA HIS A 43 -0.41 -4.73 31.51
C HIS A 43 -0.22 -3.81 30.28
N LEU A 44 0.34 -4.33 29.18
CA LEU A 44 0.63 -3.58 27.96
C LEU A 44 -0.45 -3.88 26.90
N SER A 45 -1.16 -2.83 26.47
CA SER A 45 -2.07 -2.88 25.33
C SER A 45 -1.43 -2.22 24.12
N GLY A 46 -1.55 -2.86 22.96
CA GLY A 46 -0.97 -2.38 21.72
C GLY A 46 -1.86 -2.65 20.51
N ILE A 47 -1.40 -2.20 19.36
CA ILE A 47 -2.05 -2.41 18.07
C ILE A 47 -0.97 -2.86 17.08
N ALA A 48 -1.22 -3.99 16.43
CA ALA A 48 -0.57 -4.32 15.18
C ALA A 48 -1.46 -3.89 14.03
N SER A 49 -0.89 -3.25 13.01
CA SER A 49 -1.58 -2.99 11.76
C SER A 49 -0.76 -3.47 10.59
N LEU A 50 -1.38 -4.19 9.66
CA LEU A 50 -0.73 -4.68 8.45
C LEU A 50 -1.43 -4.08 7.23
N SER A 51 -0.68 -3.35 6.42
CA SER A 51 -1.16 -2.65 5.23
C SER A 51 -0.61 -3.31 3.97
N TYR A 52 -1.48 -3.71 3.04
CA TYR A 52 -1.06 -4.24 1.74
C TYR A 52 -0.87 -3.10 0.74
N LEU A 53 0.36 -2.92 0.24
CA LEU A 53 0.74 -1.71 -0.49
C LEU A 53 0.65 -1.82 -2.01
N ASN A 54 0.71 -3.02 -2.59
CA ASN A 54 0.76 -3.18 -4.05
C ASN A 54 -0.32 -2.41 -4.84
N PRO A 55 -1.58 -2.27 -4.36
CA PRO A 55 -2.59 -1.44 -5.04
C PRO A 55 -2.25 0.05 -5.12
N VAL A 56 -1.42 0.57 -4.21
CA VAL A 56 -1.14 2.01 -4.06
C VAL A 56 0.29 2.42 -4.41
N LEU A 57 1.21 1.48 -4.62
CA LEU A 57 2.58 1.78 -5.01
C LEU A 57 2.61 2.61 -6.30
N ASP A 58 3.53 3.57 -6.40
CA ASP A 58 3.73 4.36 -7.63
C ASP A 58 4.52 3.58 -8.70
N TYR A 59 5.16 2.48 -8.31
CA TYR A 59 5.81 1.52 -9.20
C TYR A 59 5.07 0.16 -9.22
N LYS A 60 5.42 -0.66 -10.21
CA LYS A 60 5.00 -2.07 -10.27
C LYS A 60 6.00 -2.92 -9.51
N SER A 61 5.60 -3.45 -8.37
CA SER A 61 6.41 -4.42 -7.62
C SER A 61 6.31 -5.82 -8.22
N LYS A 62 7.41 -6.58 -8.18
CA LYS A 62 7.42 -8.03 -8.47
C LYS A 62 7.05 -8.87 -7.24
N ASP A 63 7.10 -8.27 -6.07
CA ASP A 63 6.81 -8.89 -4.78
C ASP A 63 5.50 -8.33 -4.22
N GLU A 64 4.82 -9.11 -3.38
CA GLU A 64 3.79 -8.59 -2.49
C GLU A 64 4.45 -7.84 -1.35
N ILE A 65 4.18 -6.54 -1.27
CA ILE A 65 4.72 -5.66 -0.25
C ILE A 65 3.62 -5.31 0.74
N PHE A 66 3.91 -5.56 2.00
CA PHE A 66 3.13 -5.09 3.13
C PHE A 66 3.99 -4.24 4.05
N VAL A 67 3.34 -3.39 4.84
CA VAL A 67 3.99 -2.77 6.00
C VAL A 67 3.23 -3.14 7.26
N LEU A 68 3.97 -3.73 8.19
CA LEU A 68 3.53 -3.99 9.55
C LEU A 68 3.95 -2.81 10.42
N ALA A 69 2.98 -2.19 11.08
CA ALA A 69 3.23 -1.23 12.15
C ALA A 69 2.85 -1.85 13.50
N LEU A 70 3.72 -1.69 14.48
CA LEU A 70 3.50 -2.13 15.87
C LEU A 70 3.55 -0.89 16.77
N ALA A 71 2.47 -0.69 17.53
CA ALA A 71 2.35 0.41 18.49
C ALA A 71 1.93 -0.13 19.86
N PRO A 72 2.47 0.44 20.97
CA PRO A 72 3.53 1.43 20.99
C PRO A 72 4.93 0.82 20.71
N LYS A 73 5.98 1.64 20.57
CA LYS A 73 7.35 1.23 20.18
C LYS A 73 7.96 0.16 21.10
N GLU A 74 7.49 0.07 22.33
CA GLU A 74 7.89 -0.92 23.33
C GLU A 74 7.50 -2.35 22.93
N PHE A 75 6.57 -2.53 21.98
CA PHE A 75 6.35 -3.81 21.29
C PHE A 75 7.49 -4.17 20.32
N GLU A 76 8.71 -3.72 20.55
CA GLU A 76 9.89 -4.17 19.80
C GLU A 76 10.12 -5.65 20.08
N HIS A 77 10.03 -6.50 19.04
CA HIS A 77 10.11 -7.96 19.20
C HIS A 77 11.29 -8.50 18.41
N LYS A 78 12.29 -9.03 19.14
CA LYS A 78 13.52 -9.59 18.57
C LYS A 78 13.28 -10.81 17.68
N LYS A 79 12.14 -11.48 17.83
CA LYS A 79 11.71 -12.60 16.98
C LYS A 79 10.28 -12.37 16.55
N MET A 80 10.13 -12.10 15.27
CA MET A 80 8.85 -11.95 14.60
C MET A 80 8.91 -12.75 13.30
N GLU A 81 7.82 -13.45 13.02
CA GLU A 81 7.66 -14.19 11.78
C GLU A 81 6.33 -13.80 11.13
N VAL A 82 6.35 -13.63 9.82
CA VAL A 82 5.15 -13.37 9.04
C VAL A 82 5.09 -14.38 7.91
N PHE A 83 3.93 -14.99 7.75
CA PHE A 83 3.65 -15.93 6.68
C PHE A 83 2.54 -15.38 5.81
N ILE A 84 2.71 -15.41 4.49
CA ILE A 84 1.67 -15.03 3.53
C ILE A 84 1.30 -16.28 2.74
N ASN A 85 0.06 -16.74 2.89
CA ASN A 85 -0.43 -18.02 2.36
C ASN A 85 0.55 -19.16 2.70
N ASN A 86 0.89 -19.29 3.98
CA ASN A 86 1.80 -20.30 4.55
C ASN A 86 3.28 -20.20 4.13
N ASN A 87 3.65 -19.25 3.27
CA ASN A 87 5.04 -19.03 2.88
C ASN A 87 5.67 -17.96 3.76
N LYS A 88 6.86 -18.23 4.31
CA LYS A 88 7.58 -17.29 5.16
C LYS A 88 8.01 -16.06 4.36
N ALA A 89 7.61 -14.88 4.84
CA ALA A 89 7.96 -13.60 4.24
C ALA A 89 9.29 -13.07 4.80
N GLN A 90 9.99 -12.26 4.02
CA GLN A 90 11.13 -11.49 4.48
C GLN A 90 10.61 -10.28 5.27
N ILE A 91 11.27 -9.97 6.38
CA ILE A 91 10.92 -8.83 7.22
C ILE A 91 12.16 -7.95 7.38
N THR A 92 12.02 -6.66 7.14
CA THR A 92 13.09 -5.67 7.33
C THR A 92 12.53 -4.44 8.05
N PRO A 93 13.19 -3.94 9.10
CA PRO A 93 12.78 -2.69 9.73
C PRO A 93 12.83 -1.53 8.72
N LEU A 94 11.92 -0.57 8.88
CA LEU A 94 11.90 0.65 8.09
C LEU A 94 12.49 1.81 8.90
N GLU A 95 13.41 2.53 8.25
CA GLU A 95 13.96 3.77 8.78
C GLU A 95 12.92 4.89 8.74
N HIS A 96 13.10 5.93 9.56
CA HIS A 96 12.11 7.01 9.70
C HIS A 96 11.86 7.80 8.40
N ASN A 97 12.79 7.77 7.46
CA ASN A 97 12.73 8.43 6.16
C ASN A 97 12.48 7.46 4.99
N ASP A 98 12.09 6.21 5.25
CA ASP A 98 11.83 5.22 4.20
C ASP A 98 10.66 5.67 3.30
N GLU A 99 10.82 5.55 1.99
CA GLU A 99 9.83 6.00 1.01
C GLU A 99 8.48 5.29 1.18
N LEU A 100 8.44 4.05 1.69
CA LEU A 100 7.19 3.32 1.91
C LEU A 100 6.30 3.99 2.97
N LEU A 101 6.89 4.78 3.87
CA LEU A 101 6.13 5.51 4.89
C LEU A 101 5.21 6.58 4.29
N LYS A 102 5.47 7.05 3.05
CA LYS A 102 4.60 8.01 2.36
C LYS A 102 3.19 7.45 2.09
N TYR A 103 3.05 6.12 1.99
CA TYR A 103 1.77 5.44 1.79
C TYR A 103 0.96 5.25 3.07
N LEU A 104 1.56 5.45 4.24
CA LEU A 104 0.95 5.09 5.51
C LEU A 104 0.52 6.31 6.32
N ILE A 105 -0.50 6.12 7.14
CA ILE A 105 -0.73 7.00 8.28
C ILE A 105 0.28 6.59 9.35
N ASN A 106 1.43 7.26 9.36
CA ASN A 106 2.51 6.99 10.30
C ASN A 106 2.43 7.88 11.56
N ASN A 107 3.10 7.45 12.62
CA ASN A 107 3.23 8.20 13.87
C ASN A 107 4.59 7.86 14.54
N GLU A 108 5.00 8.71 15.46
CA GLU A 108 6.28 8.56 16.18
C GLU A 108 6.27 7.47 17.27
N TYR A 109 5.11 6.90 17.58
CA TYR A 109 4.92 5.88 18.62
C TYR A 109 4.88 4.46 18.06
N SER A 110 5.14 4.26 16.77
CA SER A 110 5.11 2.95 16.13
C SER A 110 6.47 2.57 15.56
N ASN A 111 6.77 1.28 15.61
CA ASN A 111 7.83 0.67 14.81
C ASN A 111 7.23 0.15 13.50
N TYR A 112 7.95 0.32 12.39
CA TYR A 112 7.51 -0.08 11.06
C TYR A 112 8.44 -1.12 10.46
N TYR A 113 7.86 -2.13 9.82
CA TYR A 113 8.58 -3.21 9.19
C TYR A 113 7.99 -3.47 7.80
N LYS A 114 8.85 -3.49 6.78
CA LYS A 114 8.48 -3.99 5.47
C LYS A 114 8.42 -5.51 5.55
N VAL A 115 7.32 -6.06 5.08
CA VAL A 115 7.12 -7.50 4.89
C VAL A 115 7.00 -7.74 3.39
N SER A 116 7.91 -8.52 2.83
CA SER A 116 7.95 -8.80 1.40
C SER A 116 7.98 -10.29 1.10
N ILE A 117 7.25 -10.69 0.07
CA ILE A 117 7.25 -12.06 -0.44
C ILE A 117 7.08 -12.05 -1.96
N SER A 118 7.67 -13.02 -2.66
CA SER A 118 7.47 -13.14 -4.10
C SER A 118 5.98 -13.20 -4.46
N ASN A 119 5.60 -12.54 -5.56
CA ASN A 119 4.21 -12.48 -6.01
C ASN A 119 3.59 -13.89 -6.10
N GLN A 120 2.42 -14.03 -5.50
CA GLN A 120 1.64 -15.26 -5.47
C GLN A 120 0.43 -15.13 -6.38
N ASN A 121 0.07 -16.13 -7.19
CA ASN A 121 -1.07 -16.01 -8.11
C ASN A 121 -2.46 -16.01 -7.45
N ASN A 122 -2.51 -16.02 -6.11
CA ASN A 122 -3.75 -16.04 -5.34
C ASN A 122 -4.46 -14.68 -5.37
N ILE A 123 -5.79 -14.70 -5.51
CA ILE A 123 -6.65 -13.51 -5.42
C ILE A 123 -6.72 -13.01 -3.97
N THR A 124 -6.63 -13.92 -3.00
CA THR A 124 -6.60 -13.62 -1.58
C THR A 124 -5.21 -13.88 -1.00
N LEU A 125 -4.82 -13.05 -0.03
CA LEU A 125 -3.58 -13.18 0.73
C LEU A 125 -3.95 -13.29 2.20
N GLN A 126 -3.71 -14.45 2.81
CA GLN A 126 -3.82 -14.65 4.25
C GLN A 126 -2.46 -14.38 4.87
N ALA A 127 -2.37 -13.33 5.68
CA ALA A 127 -1.18 -13.01 6.44
C ALA A 127 -1.33 -13.53 7.87
N LYS A 128 -0.44 -14.44 8.27
CA LYS A 128 -0.29 -14.89 9.65
C LYS A 128 0.92 -14.21 10.27
N VAL A 129 0.71 -13.42 11.30
CA VAL A 129 1.76 -12.69 12.02
C VAL A 129 1.96 -13.36 13.38
N CYS A 130 3.19 -13.79 13.63
CA CYS A 130 3.61 -14.41 14.88
C CYS A 130 4.62 -13.50 15.58
N LEU A 131 4.20 -12.97 16.72
CA LEU A 131 4.99 -12.12 17.59
C LEU A 131 5.45 -12.97 18.78
N GLN A 132 6.74 -12.90 19.15
CA GLN A 132 7.24 -13.67 20.29
C GLN A 132 6.39 -13.40 21.55
N ASP A 133 6.03 -14.47 22.25
CA ASP A 133 5.20 -14.45 23.47
C ASP A 133 3.76 -13.92 23.30
N LEU A 134 3.27 -13.83 22.06
CA LEU A 134 1.89 -13.49 21.75
C LEU A 134 1.30 -14.57 20.82
N PRO A 135 -0.01 -14.85 20.93
CA PRO A 135 -0.66 -15.72 19.96
C PRO A 135 -0.53 -15.11 18.57
N CYS A 136 -0.25 -15.96 17.58
CA CYS A 136 -0.27 -15.51 16.19
C CYS A 136 -1.70 -15.08 15.83
N PHE A 137 -1.81 -14.09 14.96
CA PHE A 137 -3.08 -13.62 14.43
C PHE A 137 -3.06 -13.64 12.91
N GLU A 138 -4.24 -13.76 12.32
CA GLU A 138 -4.42 -13.87 10.88
C GLU A 138 -5.25 -12.71 10.34
N LEU A 139 -4.80 -12.16 9.22
CA LEU A 139 -5.41 -11.05 8.52
C LEU A 139 -5.60 -11.45 7.06
N ASN A 140 -6.81 -11.25 6.52
CA ASN A 140 -7.15 -11.66 5.16
C ASN A 140 -7.25 -10.43 4.27
N PHE A 141 -6.49 -10.43 3.17
CA PHE A 141 -6.48 -9.37 2.18
C PHE A 141 -7.01 -9.90 0.86
N GLN A 142 -7.71 -9.04 0.13
CA GLN A 142 -8.07 -9.30 -1.26
C GLN A 142 -7.17 -8.46 -2.16
N LYS A 143 -6.63 -9.08 -3.21
CA LYS A 143 -5.94 -8.37 -4.27
C LYS A 143 -6.99 -7.66 -5.12
N TYR A 144 -6.81 -6.36 -5.27
CA TYR A 144 -7.63 -5.54 -6.14
C TYR A 144 -6.75 -5.01 -7.27
N SER A 145 -7.31 -5.01 -8.49
CA SER A 145 -6.64 -4.36 -9.62
C SER A 145 -6.59 -2.86 -9.38
N LYS A 146 -5.45 -2.22 -9.68
CA LYS A 146 -5.32 -0.76 -9.69
C LYS A 146 -6.42 -0.09 -10.54
N SER A 147 -6.83 -0.74 -11.63
CA SER A 147 -7.89 -0.22 -12.52
C SER A 147 -9.25 -0.05 -11.84
N LEU A 148 -9.54 -0.78 -10.76
CA LEU A 148 -10.80 -0.64 -10.02
C LEU A 148 -10.83 0.65 -9.17
N TYR A 149 -9.67 1.17 -8.76
CA TYR A 149 -9.56 2.41 -7.97
C TYR A 149 -9.46 3.65 -8.85
N TYR A 150 -8.83 3.52 -10.02
CA TYR A 150 -8.66 4.62 -10.98
C TYR A 150 -9.75 4.66 -12.06
N ARG A 151 -10.89 3.97 -11.86
CA ARG A 151 -12.14 4.27 -12.57
C ARG A 151 -12.72 5.62 -12.10
N SER A 152 -11.91 6.67 -12.18
CA SER A 152 -12.38 8.04 -12.17
C SER A 152 -12.79 8.37 -13.60
N ILE A 153 -14.11 8.36 -13.83
CA ILE A 153 -14.78 8.88 -15.03
C ILE A 153 -14.59 7.96 -16.26
N GLU A 154 -15.30 6.83 -16.28
CA GLU A 154 -15.94 6.47 -17.55
C GLU A 154 -16.97 7.57 -17.77
N LEU A 155 -16.68 8.51 -18.68
CA LEU A 155 -17.70 9.36 -19.26
C LEU A 155 -18.78 8.41 -19.74
N ASP A 156 -19.94 8.49 -19.12
CA ASP A 156 -21.17 7.82 -19.51
C ASP A 156 -21.66 8.44 -20.83
N THR A 157 -20.83 8.42 -21.88
CA THR A 157 -21.27 8.68 -23.23
C THR A 157 -21.90 7.39 -23.72
N GLN A 158 -23.15 7.16 -23.31
CA GLN A 158 -24.08 6.41 -24.13
C GLN A 158 -24.09 7.08 -25.50
N TYR A 159 -23.48 6.44 -26.50
CA TYR A 159 -23.75 6.76 -27.90
C TYR A 159 -25.18 6.31 -28.19
N ASN A 160 -26.14 7.22 -28.03
CA ASN A 160 -27.44 7.16 -28.70
C ASN A 160 -27.45 8.17 -29.84
#